data_AF-A0A9P0GWA3-F1
#
_entry.id   AF-A0A9P0GWA3-F1
#
_cell.length_a   1.000
_cell.length_b   1.000
_cell.length_c   1.000
_cell.angle_alpha   90.00
_cell.angle_beta   90.00
_cell.angle_gamma   90.00
#
_symmetry.space_group_name_H-M   'P 1'
#
loop_
_entity.id
_entity.type
_entity.pdbx_description
1 polymer ?
#
loop_
_entity_poly.entity_id
_entity_poly.type
_entity_poly.pdbx_seq_one_letter_code
_entity_poly.pdbx_strand_id
1 'polypeptide(L)'
;MSSRSKNYKQKYRPAWEEMPIFRDWLRRVEGEPRKAFCKLCSKTLIAHRLSLLKHCQTTSHKNAERDKSHKNPERRDNDEEMLNEEESEEESEEEEREEQTSDQNVQQNGGADRPPISTHVTNMINSQPICGLKVRLFKFIENRWIFVNEGTTNSSGKFNEFIQRNDFTTGRYKLNYKVNRYFESKRMETVHPFIEVKLIIFF
;
A
#
# COMPACT_ATOMS: atom_id res chain seq x y z
N MET A 1 -3.93 -3.03 36.65
CA MET A 1 -2.49 -2.67 36.83
C MET A 1 -2.03 -1.87 35.62
N SER A 2 -1.23 -0.82 35.78
CA SER A 2 -0.83 0.06 34.66
C SER A 2 0.48 -0.40 34.00
N SER A 3 0.41 -0.80 32.73
CA SER A 3 1.56 -1.26 31.95
C SER A 3 2.31 -0.08 31.30
N ARG A 4 3.34 0.43 31.97
CA ARG A 4 4.27 1.43 31.39
C ARG A 4 4.89 0.90 30.09
N SER A 5 4.59 1.55 28.97
CA SER A 5 5.17 1.22 27.67
C SER A 5 6.70 1.42 27.66
N LYS A 6 7.44 0.42 27.20
CA LYS A 6 8.91 0.41 27.23
C LYS A 6 9.49 0.99 25.95
N ASN A 7 9.89 2.26 25.98
CA ASN A 7 10.49 2.97 24.84
C ASN A 7 11.71 2.23 24.28
N TYR A 8 11.55 1.62 23.10
CA TYR A 8 12.57 0.83 22.41
C TYR A 8 13.62 1.72 21.71
N LYS A 9 14.88 1.60 22.15
CA LYS A 9 15.98 2.50 21.79
C LYS A 9 16.78 2.00 20.57
N GLN A 10 16.15 2.00 19.38
CA GLN A 10 16.80 1.60 18.13
C GLN A 10 18.09 2.42 17.86
N LYS A 11 19.16 1.72 17.47
CA LYS A 11 20.45 2.30 17.03
C LYS A 11 20.60 2.26 15.51
N TYR A 12 21.53 3.04 14.97
CA TYR A 12 22.01 2.90 13.59
C TYR A 12 22.52 1.47 13.31
N ARG A 13 22.32 0.98 12.09
CA ARG A 13 22.83 -0.33 11.63
C ARG A 13 23.74 -0.09 10.41
N PRO A 14 25.04 -0.41 10.47
CA PRO A 14 25.96 -0.24 9.34
C PRO A 14 25.48 -0.92 8.05
N ALA A 15 24.86 -2.11 8.15
CA ALA A 15 24.24 -2.82 7.02
C ALA A 15 23.05 -2.09 6.36
N TRP A 16 22.71 -0.86 6.75
CA TRP A 16 21.86 0.03 5.93
C TRP A 16 22.67 0.78 4.86
N GLU A 17 23.97 0.98 5.03
CA GLU A 17 24.86 1.57 4.01
C GLU A 17 25.14 0.61 2.84
N GLU A 18 24.83 -0.68 2.99
CA GLU A 18 24.91 -1.70 1.93
C GLU A 18 23.61 -1.82 1.12
N MET A 19 22.46 -1.36 1.66
CA MET A 19 21.16 -1.54 1.01
C MET A 19 20.98 -0.57 -0.18
N PRO A 20 20.57 -1.04 -1.37
CA PRO A 20 20.39 -0.19 -2.56
C PRO A 20 19.51 1.05 -2.35
N ILE A 21 18.49 0.95 -1.49
CA ILE A 21 17.55 2.05 -1.17
C ILE A 21 18.15 3.15 -0.25
N PHE A 22 19.36 2.97 0.26
CA PHE A 22 19.96 3.82 1.30
C PHE A 22 21.43 4.19 1.03
N ARG A 23 22.24 3.27 0.48
CA ARG A 23 23.71 3.42 0.30
C ARG A 23 24.14 4.77 -0.29
N ASP A 24 23.42 5.23 -1.31
CA ASP A 24 23.80 6.36 -2.16
C ASP A 24 23.62 7.72 -1.46
N TRP A 25 22.87 7.77 -0.35
CA TRP A 25 22.59 9.00 0.40
C TRP A 25 22.79 8.89 1.91
N LEU A 26 22.69 7.70 2.51
CA LEU A 26 22.79 7.51 3.96
C LEU A 26 24.26 7.39 4.42
N ARG A 27 24.54 7.86 5.64
CA ARG A 27 25.81 7.65 6.36
C ARG A 27 25.58 7.59 7.87
N ARG A 28 26.40 6.85 8.61
CA ARG A 28 26.50 6.93 10.07
C ARG A 28 26.89 8.33 10.55
N VAL A 29 26.54 8.67 11.80
CA VAL A 29 27.11 9.82 12.51
C VAL A 29 28.07 9.28 13.56
N GLU A 30 29.32 9.74 13.53
CA GLU A 30 30.34 9.35 14.52
C GLU A 30 29.90 9.84 15.92
N GLY A 31 30.14 9.05 16.97
CA GLY A 31 29.73 9.37 18.34
C GLY A 31 28.22 9.29 18.65
N GLU A 32 27.33 9.43 17.65
CA GLU A 32 25.87 9.46 17.85
C GLU A 32 25.14 8.21 17.31
N PRO A 33 25.14 7.06 18.04
CA PRO A 33 24.61 5.79 17.55
C PRO A 33 23.08 5.73 17.37
N ARG A 34 22.36 6.85 17.54
CA ARG A 34 20.92 7.01 17.20
C ARG A 34 20.65 8.06 16.13
N LYS A 35 21.66 8.63 15.48
CA LYS A 35 21.48 9.53 14.35
C LYS A 35 22.10 8.95 13.07
N ALA A 36 21.61 9.44 11.95
CA ALA A 36 22.07 9.15 10.60
C ALA A 36 22.19 10.47 9.84
N PHE A 37 23.07 10.55 8.85
CA PHE A 37 23.22 11.73 8.02
C PHE A 37 22.78 11.45 6.58
N CYS A 38 22.06 12.39 5.99
CA CYS A 38 21.75 12.38 4.57
C CYS A 38 22.74 13.25 3.78
N LYS A 39 23.58 12.60 2.96
CA LYS A 39 24.55 13.22 2.04
C LYS A 39 23.89 14.14 1.00
N LEU A 40 22.61 13.94 0.70
CA LEU A 40 21.86 14.69 -0.32
C LEU A 40 21.24 15.98 0.22
N CYS A 41 20.51 15.87 1.32
CA CYS A 41 19.77 17.01 1.89
C CYS A 41 20.55 17.76 2.97
N SER A 42 21.79 17.35 3.26
CA SER A 42 22.62 17.81 4.39
C SER A 42 21.90 17.80 5.75
N LYS A 43 21.01 16.83 5.96
CA LYS A 43 20.14 16.73 7.14
C LYS A 43 20.50 15.55 8.02
N THR A 44 20.58 15.81 9.33
CA THR A 44 20.72 14.78 10.36
C THR A 44 19.34 14.23 10.74
N LEU A 45 19.21 12.91 10.71
CA LEU A 45 17.97 12.15 10.90
C LEU A 45 18.08 11.24 12.11
N ILE A 46 16.94 10.77 12.63
CA ILE A 46 16.93 9.70 13.63
C ILE A 46 17.24 8.37 12.94
N ALA A 47 18.13 7.57 13.51
CA ALA A 47 18.52 6.24 13.02
C ALA A 47 17.45 5.16 13.25
N HIS A 48 16.20 5.48 12.93
CA HIS A 48 15.05 4.59 12.95
C HIS A 48 14.56 4.41 11.52
N ARG A 49 14.42 3.17 11.04
CA ARG A 49 14.18 2.84 9.62
C ARG A 49 12.99 3.61 9.00
N LEU A 50 11.92 3.85 9.78
CA LEU A 50 10.77 4.63 9.30
C LEU A 50 11.10 6.12 9.08
N SER A 51 11.98 6.72 9.89
CA SER A 51 12.44 8.10 9.70
C SER A 51 13.29 8.24 8.43
N LEU A 52 14.07 7.21 8.09
CA LEU A 52 14.87 7.16 6.86
C LEU A 52 13.99 6.97 5.62
N LEU A 53 13.01 6.06 5.68
CA LEU A 53 12.04 5.83 4.59
C LEU A 53 11.12 7.04 4.36
N LYS A 54 10.66 7.72 5.41
CA LYS A 54 9.92 8.98 5.27
C LYS A 54 10.80 10.10 4.72
N HIS A 55 12.10 10.11 5.02
CA HIS A 55 13.01 11.13 4.49
C HIS A 55 13.21 11.03 2.97
N CYS A 56 13.48 9.83 2.41
CA CYS A 56 13.68 9.70 0.96
C CYS A 56 12.41 10.00 0.15
N GLN A 57 11.23 9.91 0.76
CA GLN A 57 9.97 10.29 0.12
C GLN A 57 9.74 11.81 0.06
N THR A 58 10.51 12.63 0.78
CA THR A 58 10.35 14.10 0.76
C THR A 58 10.77 14.73 -0.57
N THR A 59 10.13 15.84 -0.95
CA THR A 59 10.50 16.66 -2.13
C THR A 59 11.95 17.14 -2.04
N SER A 60 12.37 17.60 -0.86
CA SER A 60 13.77 17.97 -0.56
C SER A 60 14.79 16.84 -0.79
N HIS A 61 14.36 15.58 -0.86
CA HIS A 61 15.22 14.43 -1.16
C HIS A 61 15.15 14.07 -2.65
N LYS A 62 13.94 13.89 -3.18
CA LYS A 62 13.71 13.57 -4.61
C LYS A 62 14.32 14.60 -5.56
N ASN A 63 14.31 15.88 -5.19
CA ASN A 63 14.95 16.93 -5.97
C ASN A 63 16.47 16.80 -5.89
N ALA A 64 17.04 16.59 -4.70
CA ALA A 64 18.49 16.39 -4.54
C ALA A 64 19.00 15.10 -5.21
N GLU A 65 18.19 14.05 -5.31
CA GLU A 65 18.47 12.86 -6.14
C GLU A 65 18.55 13.21 -7.63
N ARG A 66 17.62 14.05 -8.13
CA ARG A 66 17.61 14.54 -9.52
C ARG A 66 18.78 15.48 -9.83
N ASP A 67 19.13 16.36 -8.90
CA ASP A 67 20.26 17.30 -9.03
C ASP A 67 21.61 16.57 -9.07
N LYS A 68 21.71 15.36 -8.48
CA LYS A 68 22.87 14.47 -8.63
C LYS A 68 23.01 13.95 -10.07
N SER A 69 21.92 13.54 -10.72
CA SER A 69 21.95 13.03 -12.10
C SER A 69 22.33 14.08 -13.15
N HIS A 70 22.34 15.36 -12.81
CA HIS A 70 22.77 16.46 -13.70
C HIS A 70 24.18 17.00 -13.39
N LYS A 71 25.03 16.22 -12.70
CA LYS A 71 26.45 16.57 -12.46
C LYS A 71 27.44 15.46 -12.84
N ASN A 72 27.24 14.85 -14.01
CA ASN A 72 28.31 14.13 -14.72
C ASN A 72 28.32 14.55 -16.21
N PRO A 73 29.27 15.40 -16.65
CA PRO A 73 29.19 16.06 -17.96
C PRO A 73 29.96 15.30 -19.05
N GLU A 74 29.42 14.20 -19.58
CA GLU A 74 30.05 13.57 -20.75
C GLU A 74 29.10 12.78 -21.69
N ARG A 75 28.77 13.42 -22.83
CA ARG A 75 28.69 12.87 -24.22
C ARG A 75 27.79 11.63 -24.50
N ARG A 76 27.07 11.52 -25.63
CA ARG A 76 26.88 12.41 -26.80
C ARG A 76 25.61 11.97 -27.57
N ASP A 77 25.17 12.83 -28.47
CA ASP A 77 23.98 12.74 -29.31
C ASP A 77 24.20 11.84 -30.54
N ASN A 78 23.10 11.34 -31.14
CA ASN A 78 22.87 11.36 -32.59
C ASN A 78 21.39 10.97 -32.92
N ASP A 79 20.88 11.54 -34.00
CA ASP A 79 19.45 11.62 -34.35
C ASP A 79 18.96 10.52 -35.32
N GLU A 80 17.69 10.64 -35.75
CA GLU A 80 17.10 10.05 -37.00
C GLU A 80 16.95 8.50 -37.06
N GLU A 81 16.01 7.89 -37.79
CA GLU A 81 14.70 8.30 -38.34
C GLU A 81 13.90 7.01 -38.70
N MET A 82 12.57 7.07 -38.83
CA MET A 82 11.77 6.47 -39.93
C MET A 82 10.26 6.42 -39.63
N LEU A 83 9.47 6.70 -40.66
CA LEU A 83 8.02 6.45 -40.74
C LEU A 83 7.73 5.02 -41.24
N ASN A 84 6.50 4.55 -41.05
CA ASN A 84 5.76 3.88 -42.12
C ASN A 84 4.24 4.02 -41.89
N GLU A 85 3.52 4.50 -42.89
CA GLU A 85 2.05 4.39 -43.02
C GLU A 85 1.71 2.96 -43.54
N GLU A 86 0.51 2.49 -43.88
CA GLU A 86 -0.84 3.02 -44.15
C GLU A 86 -1.87 2.06 -43.45
N GLU A 87 -3.05 2.49 -42.98
CA GLU A 87 -4.38 2.42 -43.64
C GLU A 87 -4.86 0.97 -43.96
N SER A 88 -6.13 0.54 -43.86
CA SER A 88 -7.47 1.15 -43.70
C SER A 88 -8.10 0.85 -42.30
N GLU A 89 -9.41 0.78 -41.97
CA GLU A 89 -10.69 0.76 -42.71
C GLU A 89 -11.90 1.19 -41.81
N GLU A 90 -13.13 1.16 -42.35
CA GLU A 90 -14.43 1.58 -41.75
C GLU A 90 -15.14 0.36 -41.06
N GLU A 91 -16.29 0.40 -40.37
CA GLU A 91 -17.43 1.32 -40.11
C GLU A 91 -17.92 1.01 -38.65
N SER A 92 -18.92 1.58 -37.97
CA SER A 92 -19.99 2.57 -38.24
C SER A 92 -20.51 3.21 -36.92
N GLU A 93 -21.48 4.13 -37.03
CA GLU A 93 -22.25 4.78 -35.93
C GLU A 93 -23.68 4.16 -35.86
N GLU A 94 -24.68 4.50 -35.02
CA GLU A 94 -24.95 5.60 -34.08
C GLU A 94 -26.08 5.17 -33.09
N GLU A 95 -26.23 5.82 -31.93
CA GLU A 95 -27.50 6.30 -31.31
C GLU A 95 -27.31 6.56 -29.81
N GLU A 96 -27.13 7.84 -29.44
CA GLU A 96 -27.30 8.29 -28.05
C GLU A 96 -28.77 8.60 -27.76
N ARG A 97 -29.24 8.27 -26.54
CA ARG A 97 -30.49 8.81 -25.99
C ARG A 97 -30.27 9.36 -24.60
N GLU A 98 -30.18 10.69 -24.51
CA GLU A 98 -30.39 11.39 -23.25
C GLU A 98 -31.84 11.24 -22.80
N GLU A 99 -32.08 10.91 -21.53
CA GLU A 99 -33.30 11.32 -20.84
C GLU A 99 -32.97 11.72 -19.40
N GLN A 100 -33.05 13.02 -19.13
CA GLN A 100 -32.65 13.62 -17.86
C GLN A 100 -33.76 13.44 -16.82
N THR A 101 -33.47 12.78 -15.69
CA THR A 101 -34.34 12.82 -14.50
C THR A 101 -33.57 13.25 -13.24
N SER A 102 -33.70 14.54 -12.95
CA SER A 102 -33.49 15.25 -11.69
C SER A 102 -32.88 14.49 -10.49
N ASP A 103 -31.71 14.99 -10.09
CA ASP A 103 -31.35 15.31 -8.71
C ASP A 103 -31.51 14.23 -7.61
N GLN A 104 -30.35 13.72 -7.17
CA GLN A 104 -30.06 13.84 -5.74
C GLN A 104 -28.59 14.19 -5.48
N ASN A 105 -28.38 15.49 -5.21
CA ASN A 105 -27.13 16.10 -4.79
C ASN A 105 -26.55 15.42 -3.52
N VAL A 106 -25.42 14.70 -3.68
CA VAL A 106 -24.60 14.23 -2.54
C VAL A 106 -23.35 15.10 -2.38
N GLN A 107 -23.56 16.39 -2.12
CA GLN A 107 -22.63 17.16 -1.30
C GLN A 107 -22.47 16.45 0.06
N GLN A 108 -21.27 15.92 0.35
CA GLN A 108 -20.51 16.32 1.56
C GLN A 108 -19.15 15.61 1.78
N ASN A 109 -18.23 16.38 2.35
CA ASN A 109 -17.28 16.02 3.42
C ASN A 109 -16.29 14.84 3.23
N GLY A 110 -15.22 15.12 2.46
CA GLY A 110 -13.85 15.08 3.00
C GLY A 110 -13.41 13.90 3.90
N GLY A 111 -13.04 12.77 3.27
CA GLY A 111 -11.91 11.92 3.68
C GLY A 111 -11.97 11.10 4.99
N ALA A 112 -12.93 11.36 5.88
CA ALA A 112 -13.07 10.70 7.18
C ALA A 112 -13.89 9.38 7.12
N ASP A 113 -14.95 9.38 6.31
CA ASP A 113 -16.01 8.36 6.37
C ASP A 113 -15.71 7.05 5.60
N ARG A 114 -14.77 7.08 4.65
CA ARG A 114 -14.38 5.85 3.92
C ARG A 114 -13.59 4.90 4.84
N PRO A 115 -14.06 3.66 5.06
CA PRO A 115 -13.39 2.71 5.95
C PRO A 115 -11.98 2.37 5.45
N PRO A 116 -10.98 2.31 6.34
CA PRO A 116 -9.56 2.25 5.97
C PRO A 116 -9.09 0.92 5.37
N ILE A 117 -9.75 -0.18 5.74
CA ILE A 117 -9.57 -1.51 5.14
C ILE A 117 -10.97 -2.05 4.86
N SER A 118 -11.20 -2.51 3.63
CA SER A 118 -12.39 -3.27 3.27
C SER A 118 -11.99 -4.45 2.38
N THR A 119 -12.90 -5.40 2.21
CA THR A 119 -12.79 -6.50 1.26
C THR A 119 -14.04 -6.58 0.40
N HIS A 120 -13.87 -7.09 -0.81
CA HIS A 120 -14.92 -7.48 -1.74
C HIS A 120 -14.50 -8.82 -2.34
N VAL A 121 -15.39 -9.81 -2.35
CA VAL A 121 -15.10 -11.16 -2.80
C VAL A 121 -16.18 -11.60 -3.79
N THR A 122 -15.73 -12.01 -4.98
CA THR A 122 -16.58 -12.39 -6.12
C THR A 122 -16.13 -13.75 -6.64
N ASN A 123 -17.07 -14.61 -7.02
CA ASN A 123 -16.79 -15.82 -7.78
C ASN A 123 -16.62 -15.44 -9.26
N MET A 124 -15.43 -15.66 -9.82
CA MET A 124 -15.14 -15.31 -11.22
C MET A 124 -15.83 -16.23 -12.24
N ILE A 125 -16.31 -17.40 -11.83
CA ILE A 125 -16.96 -18.38 -12.75
C ILE A 125 -18.38 -17.92 -13.14
N ASN A 126 -19.08 -17.20 -12.26
CA ASN A 126 -20.46 -16.72 -12.50
C ASN A 126 -20.65 -15.23 -12.14
N SER A 127 -19.54 -14.48 -12.01
CA SER A 127 -19.48 -13.07 -11.59
C SER A 127 -20.24 -12.71 -10.30
N GLN A 128 -20.63 -13.70 -9.49
CA GLN A 128 -21.52 -13.49 -8.35
C GLN A 128 -20.76 -13.12 -7.07
N PRO A 129 -21.22 -12.14 -6.27
CA PRO A 129 -20.61 -11.84 -4.98
C PRO A 129 -20.72 -13.01 -4.00
N ILE A 130 -19.63 -13.31 -3.29
CA ILE A 130 -19.58 -14.39 -2.29
C ILE A 130 -20.09 -13.85 -0.94
N CYS A 131 -21.37 -14.04 -0.67
CA CYS A 131 -21.99 -13.81 0.63
C CYS A 131 -21.71 -14.97 1.61
N GLY A 132 -21.47 -14.68 2.89
CA GLY A 132 -21.29 -15.71 3.92
C GLY A 132 -19.83 -16.18 4.15
N LEU A 133 -18.85 -15.61 3.45
CA LEU A 133 -17.43 -15.94 3.66
C LEU A 133 -16.88 -15.19 4.87
N LYS A 134 -16.37 -15.94 5.85
CA LYS A 134 -15.78 -15.38 7.08
C LYS A 134 -14.33 -14.92 6.86
N VAL A 135 -14.02 -13.69 7.26
CA VAL A 135 -12.71 -13.03 7.04
C VAL A 135 -12.19 -12.43 8.34
N ARG A 136 -10.88 -12.58 8.60
CA ARG A 136 -10.20 -12.07 9.81
C ARG A 136 -9.10 -11.08 9.45
N LEU A 137 -9.03 -9.95 10.16
CA LEU A 137 -7.89 -9.02 10.09
C LEU A 137 -6.92 -9.27 11.26
N PHE A 138 -5.63 -9.29 10.95
CA PHE A 138 -4.53 -9.28 11.91
C PHE A 138 -3.57 -8.11 11.63
N LYS A 139 -2.89 -7.62 12.67
CA LYS A 139 -1.88 -6.56 12.63
C LYS A 139 -0.57 -7.10 13.22
N PHE A 140 0.57 -6.83 12.58
CA PHE A 140 1.87 -7.32 13.05
C PHE A 140 2.45 -6.36 14.09
N ILE A 141 2.51 -6.80 15.34
CA ILE A 141 2.93 -6.03 16.51
C ILE A 141 3.94 -6.89 17.28
N GLU A 142 5.08 -6.34 17.73
CA GLU A 142 6.06 -7.06 18.57
C GLU A 142 6.46 -8.45 18.03
N ASN A 143 6.73 -8.55 16.72
CA ASN A 143 7.05 -9.79 16.00
C ASN A 143 5.94 -10.87 15.94
N ARG A 144 4.72 -10.59 16.41
CA ARG A 144 3.56 -11.49 16.41
C ARG A 144 2.38 -10.93 15.60
N TRP A 145 1.54 -11.81 15.06
CA TRP A 145 0.27 -11.42 14.46
C TRP A 145 -0.79 -11.31 15.55
N ILE A 146 -1.19 -10.09 15.89
CA ILE A 146 -2.29 -9.81 16.81
C ILE A 146 -3.59 -9.75 16.01
N PHE A 147 -4.64 -10.40 16.52
CA PHE A 147 -5.99 -10.33 15.96
C PHE A 147 -6.58 -8.91 16.16
N VAL A 148 -7.25 -8.39 15.14
CA VAL A 148 -7.88 -7.06 15.17
C VAL A 148 -9.40 -7.21 15.23
N ASN A 149 -10.01 -7.75 14.17
CA ASN A 149 -11.44 -8.03 14.11
C ASN A 149 -11.73 -9.17 13.12
N GLU A 150 -12.93 -9.73 13.16
CA GLU A 150 -13.46 -10.63 12.15
C GLU A 150 -14.88 -10.27 11.74
N GLY A 151 -15.25 -10.64 10.52
CA GLY A 151 -16.58 -10.45 9.98
C GLY A 151 -16.93 -11.49 8.94
N THR A 152 -18.10 -11.32 8.32
CA THR A 152 -18.61 -12.18 7.26
C THR A 152 -19.03 -11.28 6.11
N THR A 153 -18.73 -11.68 4.87
CA THR A 153 -19.15 -10.92 3.68
C THR A 153 -20.68 -10.88 3.56
N ASN A 154 -21.21 -9.69 3.27
CA ASN A 154 -22.64 -9.46 3.09
C ASN A 154 -23.14 -9.95 1.70
N SER A 155 -24.42 -9.69 1.39
CA SER A 155 -25.04 -10.04 0.10
C SER A 155 -24.30 -9.48 -1.12
N SER A 156 -23.66 -8.31 -0.99
CA SER A 156 -22.81 -7.71 -2.02
C SER A 156 -21.36 -8.22 -2.03
N GLY A 157 -21.05 -9.28 -1.28
CA GLY A 157 -19.71 -9.87 -1.17
C GLY A 157 -18.71 -9.01 -0.39
N LYS A 158 -19.17 -7.98 0.34
CA LYS A 158 -18.32 -6.96 0.98
C LYS A 158 -18.28 -7.11 2.50
N PHE A 159 -17.17 -6.69 3.11
CA PHE A 159 -17.07 -6.40 4.54
C PHE A 159 -16.02 -5.30 4.78
N ASN A 160 -16.29 -4.35 5.68
CA ASN A 160 -15.54 -3.11 5.84
C ASN A 160 -15.32 -2.67 7.30
N GLU A 161 -16.00 -3.27 8.27
CA GLU A 161 -15.89 -2.94 9.71
C GLU A 161 -14.66 -3.56 10.39
N PHE A 162 -13.53 -3.67 9.67
CA PHE A 162 -12.34 -4.35 10.18
C PHE A 162 -11.57 -3.56 11.25
N ILE A 163 -11.50 -2.23 11.11
CA ILE A 163 -10.71 -1.36 11.99
C ILE A 163 -11.17 0.11 11.81
N GLN A 164 -11.29 0.86 12.91
CA GLN A 164 -11.63 2.28 12.84
C GLN A 164 -10.44 3.13 12.33
N ARG A 165 -10.72 4.32 11.79
CA ARG A 165 -9.68 5.21 11.25
C ARG A 165 -8.64 5.63 12.30
N ASN A 166 -9.03 5.69 13.57
CA ASN A 166 -8.16 6.06 14.70
C ASN A 166 -7.12 4.98 15.05
N ASP A 167 -7.50 3.68 14.98
CA ASP A 167 -6.60 2.55 15.25
C ASP A 167 -5.74 2.14 14.03
N PHE A 168 -6.10 2.66 12.87
CA PHE A 168 -5.47 2.37 11.59
C PHE A 168 -4.13 3.09 11.42
N THR A 169 -3.08 2.46 11.92
CA THR A 169 -1.69 2.95 11.80
C THR A 169 -0.96 2.32 10.61
N THR A 170 0.10 3.00 10.15
CA THR A 170 1.18 2.36 9.38
C THR A 170 1.64 1.04 10.04
N GLY A 171 1.94 0.02 9.24
CA GLY A 171 2.31 -1.32 9.73
C GLY A 171 2.15 -2.43 8.69
N ARG A 172 2.29 -3.69 9.13
CA ARG A 172 1.89 -4.86 8.33
C ARG A 172 0.54 -5.38 8.82
N TYR A 173 -0.34 -5.69 7.88
CA TYR A 173 -1.65 -6.28 8.13
C TYR A 173 -1.78 -7.59 7.37
N LYS A 174 -2.71 -8.44 7.81
CA LYS A 174 -3.00 -9.71 7.16
C LYS A 174 -4.49 -10.02 7.21
N LEU A 175 -5.11 -10.20 6.05
CA LEU A 175 -6.45 -10.75 5.92
C LEU A 175 -6.33 -12.28 5.79
N ASN A 176 -7.13 -13.02 6.54
CA ASN A 176 -7.24 -14.48 6.47
C ASN A 176 -8.70 -14.85 6.14
N TYR A 177 -8.93 -15.37 4.94
CA TYR A 177 -10.24 -15.75 4.42
C TYR A 177 -10.49 -17.24 4.71
N LYS A 178 -11.62 -17.57 5.35
CA LYS A 178 -11.97 -18.95 5.74
C LYS A 178 -12.65 -19.73 4.63
N VAL A 179 -11.89 -19.94 3.56
CA VAL A 179 -12.34 -20.58 2.32
C VAL A 179 -12.89 -22.00 2.56
N ASN A 180 -12.18 -22.89 3.29
CA ASN A 180 -12.70 -24.25 3.56
C ASN A 180 -14.10 -24.22 4.16
N ARG A 181 -14.28 -23.46 5.26
CA ARG A 181 -15.55 -23.34 5.98
C ARG A 181 -16.70 -22.85 5.10
N TYR A 182 -16.41 -22.03 4.10
CA TYR A 182 -17.40 -21.60 3.11
C TYR A 182 -17.77 -22.73 2.15
N PHE A 183 -16.79 -23.37 1.52
CA PHE A 183 -17.04 -24.47 0.57
C PHE A 183 -17.65 -25.72 1.26
N GLU A 184 -17.18 -26.09 2.45
CA GLU A 184 -17.79 -27.09 3.35
C GLU A 184 -19.29 -26.84 3.54
N SER A 185 -19.68 -25.60 3.87
CA SER A 185 -21.09 -25.20 4.08
C SER A 185 -21.94 -25.25 2.81
N LYS A 186 -21.31 -25.33 1.63
CA LYS A 186 -21.97 -25.51 0.32
C LYS A 186 -21.90 -26.95 -0.18
N ARG A 187 -21.31 -27.89 0.60
CA ARG A 187 -21.00 -29.27 0.18
C ARG A 187 -20.13 -29.33 -1.07
N MET A 188 -19.20 -28.39 -1.20
CA MET A 188 -18.22 -28.33 -2.28
C MET A 188 -16.81 -28.54 -1.70
N GLU A 189 -15.92 -29.14 -2.49
CA GLU A 189 -14.51 -29.26 -2.12
C GLU A 189 -13.71 -28.01 -2.51
N THR A 190 -12.55 -27.82 -1.88
CA THR A 190 -11.60 -26.76 -2.25
C THR A 190 -10.17 -27.17 -1.92
N VAL A 191 -9.24 -26.87 -2.83
CA VAL A 191 -7.79 -27.07 -2.62
C VAL A 191 -7.15 -26.00 -1.73
N HIS A 192 -7.94 -25.04 -1.22
CA HIS A 192 -7.46 -23.91 -0.44
C HIS A 192 -8.11 -23.89 0.96
N PRO A 193 -7.43 -24.40 2.01
CA PRO A 193 -8.00 -24.42 3.37
C PRO A 193 -8.28 -23.01 3.91
N PHE A 194 -7.49 -22.03 3.48
CA PHE A 194 -7.70 -20.60 3.67
C PHE A 194 -6.84 -19.82 2.66
N ILE A 195 -7.18 -18.55 2.44
CA ILE A 195 -6.33 -17.61 1.68
C ILE A 195 -5.81 -16.54 2.63
N GLU A 196 -4.52 -16.19 2.53
CA GLU A 196 -3.92 -15.08 3.29
C GLU A 196 -3.40 -13.96 2.38
N VAL A 197 -3.93 -12.75 2.55
CA VAL A 197 -3.44 -11.55 1.88
C VAL A 197 -2.65 -10.71 2.88
N LYS A 198 -1.36 -10.54 2.63
CA LYS A 198 -0.43 -9.78 3.50
C LYS A 198 -0.22 -8.39 2.91
N LEU A 199 -0.58 -7.36 3.67
CA LEU A 199 -0.51 -5.95 3.28
C LEU A 199 0.58 -5.24 4.07
N ILE A 200 1.27 -4.29 3.45
CA ILE A 200 2.17 -3.35 4.13
C ILE A 200 1.66 -1.95 3.83
N ILE A 201 1.27 -1.23 4.88
CA ILE A 201 0.52 0.02 4.79
C ILE A 201 1.36 1.15 5.39
N PHE A 202 1.41 2.28 4.68
CA PHE A 202 2.15 3.49 5.06
C PHE A 202 1.30 4.73 4.78
N PHE A 203 1.53 5.78 5.57
CA PHE A 203 1.18 7.19 5.34
C PHE A 203 2.42 8.00 5.73
#